data_AF-A0A662CA03-F1
#
_entry.id   AF-A0A662CA03-F1
#
_cell.length_a   1.000
_cell.length_b   1.000
_cell.length_c   1.000
_cell.angle_alpha   90.00
_cell.angle_beta   90.00
_cell.angle_gamma   90.00
#
_symmetry.space_group_name_H-M   'P 1'
#
loop_
_entity.id
_entity.type
_entity.pdbx_description
1 polymer ?
#
loop_
_entity_poly.entity_id
_entity_poly.type
_entity_poly.pdbx_seq_one_letter_code
_entity_poly.pdbx_strand_id
1 'polypeptide(L)'
;MPKTKAKKQRKKTRSGKLRIADHWNAISIIAHSQANPLKAVAEFVENSIDARAKQIIIIRGKKKGEFYLKISDDGEGIPKDEKGLPDFRRVATHICDSIKRHFKLDGVKGIQGEYGIGLLSFWTVGHHLSMTSSGEDGKTYEMTIAKDSPNFSVTKKSTLLSFKGTDLMIHPRQPGLRSLTGEKIQQYLSSELRNRIKSSEVTIKIFDRTGRKELIVVPRQFTGRLLHNLKPEASAQDDIYLELYLSDPGSSNQVGLYRRGTRVLPLLTELDQFQKKPWTEGYLQGIVDAPFLNLTPGTRHGIIQDERYDAFCQAMHPIETHLQQIIDDQRKAEEERSSRRILRRVQRALKEAFLRLPQEEYDWFDIHSGKPQKKPGNLFSSGPMPGGSREQNNQNNDNSHNDQEENDSDSAQKMFFEYAGPLFSALISPKSSVVSVDKRKKYRIICRDRSRRVVLEDLEYLWEIVDGNGHLRENSNESVIFVAPAEPCLTTLKVTVRQSDIVCTDEALITITDSLMDQSSKPGQKNKGLPGYTYRRAPGEMWRSQFDLDKNVIVINNGHRD
;
A
#
# COMPACT_ATOMS: atom_id res chain seq x y z
N MET A 1 -47.77 -5.91 69.69
CA MET A 1 -47.91 -7.00 68.68
C MET A 1 -46.89 -6.80 67.56
N PRO A 2 -45.86 -7.65 67.40
CA PRO A 2 -44.93 -7.53 66.28
C PRO A 2 -45.39 -8.40 65.10
N LYS A 3 -45.39 -7.81 63.90
CA LYS A 3 -45.69 -8.50 62.63
C LYS A 3 -44.52 -9.41 62.22
N THR A 4 -44.80 -10.70 62.07
CA THR A 4 -43.90 -11.74 61.57
C THR A 4 -43.56 -11.51 60.10
N LYS A 5 -42.28 -11.27 59.80
CA LYS A 5 -41.74 -11.27 58.42
C LYS A 5 -41.65 -12.71 57.92
N ALA A 6 -42.49 -13.07 56.96
CA ALA A 6 -42.42 -14.35 56.26
C ALA A 6 -41.10 -14.48 55.48
N LYS A 7 -40.25 -15.45 55.87
CA LYS A 7 -39.09 -15.86 55.06
C LYS A 7 -39.58 -16.64 53.83
N LYS A 8 -39.49 -16.03 52.65
CA LYS A 8 -39.63 -16.73 51.36
C LYS A 8 -38.60 -17.86 51.28
N GLN A 9 -39.05 -19.12 51.36
CA GLN A 9 -38.23 -20.27 51.01
C GLN A 9 -37.89 -20.24 49.52
N ARG A 10 -36.60 -20.04 49.18
CA ARG A 10 -36.09 -20.27 47.83
C ARG A 10 -36.25 -21.76 47.50
N LYS A 11 -37.05 -22.09 46.48
CA LYS A 11 -37.15 -23.45 45.92
C LYS A 11 -35.74 -23.94 45.56
N LYS A 12 -35.28 -25.04 46.16
CA LYS A 12 -34.06 -25.74 45.77
C LYS A 12 -34.21 -26.21 44.33
N THR A 13 -33.49 -25.59 43.41
CA THR A 13 -33.37 -26.01 42.02
C THR A 13 -32.79 -27.42 42.00
N ARG A 14 -33.54 -28.40 41.46
CA ARG A 14 -33.03 -29.74 41.19
C ARG A 14 -31.98 -29.62 40.10
N SER A 15 -30.70 -29.72 40.47
CA SER A 15 -29.58 -29.76 39.54
C SER A 15 -29.00 -31.17 39.48
N GLY A 16 -28.55 -31.57 38.29
CA GLY A 16 -27.85 -32.83 38.03
C GLY A 16 -26.77 -32.58 36.98
N LYS A 17 -25.82 -33.52 36.85
CA LYS A 17 -24.76 -33.44 35.82
C LYS A 17 -25.16 -34.26 34.60
N LEU A 18 -25.00 -33.69 33.41
CA LEU A 18 -25.12 -34.43 32.15
C LEU A 18 -24.04 -35.53 32.10
N ARG A 19 -24.37 -36.66 31.46
CA ARG A 19 -23.45 -37.80 31.28
C ARG A 19 -23.47 -38.23 29.82
N ILE A 20 -22.32 -38.68 29.34
CA ILE A 20 -22.21 -39.30 28.01
C ILE A 20 -22.66 -40.76 28.15
N ALA A 21 -23.71 -41.13 27.42
CA ALA A 21 -24.22 -42.51 27.41
C ALA A 21 -23.30 -43.44 26.63
N ASP A 22 -22.81 -42.99 25.47
CA ASP A 22 -21.88 -43.73 24.61
C ASP A 22 -20.64 -42.88 24.31
N HIS A 23 -19.53 -43.28 24.93
CA HIS A 23 -18.24 -42.59 24.79
C HIS A 23 -17.64 -42.78 23.40
N TRP A 24 -17.88 -43.94 22.77
CA TRP A 24 -17.35 -44.21 21.44
C TRP A 24 -18.08 -43.39 20.38
N ASN A 25 -19.40 -43.26 20.49
CA ASN A 25 -20.17 -42.38 19.63
C ASN A 25 -19.69 -40.92 19.78
N ALA A 26 -19.43 -40.45 21.01
CA ALA A 26 -18.88 -39.11 21.23
C ALA A 26 -17.50 -38.91 20.56
N ILE A 27 -16.59 -39.89 20.71
CA ILE A 27 -15.27 -39.86 20.04
C ILE A 27 -15.43 -39.85 18.52
N SER A 28 -16.34 -40.68 17.99
CA SER A 28 -16.60 -40.79 16.56
C SER A 28 -17.15 -39.48 15.97
N ILE A 29 -18.07 -38.81 16.67
CA ILE A 29 -18.60 -37.49 16.26
C ILE A 29 -17.48 -36.44 16.24
N ILE A 30 -16.63 -36.42 17.26
CA ILE A 30 -15.48 -35.49 17.33
C ILE A 30 -14.51 -35.75 16.18
N ALA A 31 -14.17 -37.00 15.90
CA ALA A 31 -13.26 -37.36 14.82
C ALA A 31 -13.82 -36.99 13.43
N HIS A 32 -15.12 -37.23 13.19
CA HIS A 32 -15.79 -36.85 11.94
C HIS A 32 -15.96 -35.34 11.75
N SER A 33 -16.00 -34.57 12.83
CA SER A 33 -16.03 -33.10 12.75
C SER A 33 -14.72 -32.49 12.23
N GLN A 34 -13.64 -33.28 12.18
CA GLN A 34 -12.37 -32.87 11.58
C GLN A 34 -12.45 -32.95 10.06
N ALA A 35 -12.14 -31.84 9.37
CA ALA A 35 -12.28 -31.75 7.92
C ALA A 35 -10.95 -31.54 7.16
N ASN A 36 -9.92 -30.97 7.80
CA ASN A 36 -8.72 -30.51 7.10
C ASN A 36 -7.50 -31.42 7.34
N PRO A 37 -7.05 -32.18 6.32
CA PRO A 37 -5.90 -33.08 6.48
C PRO A 37 -4.55 -32.35 6.62
N LEU A 38 -4.40 -31.13 6.10
CA LEU A 38 -3.18 -30.34 6.33
C LEU A 38 -3.08 -29.90 7.79
N LYS A 39 -4.21 -29.61 8.44
CA LYS A 39 -4.26 -29.31 9.87
C LYS A 39 -3.86 -30.52 10.70
N ALA A 40 -4.31 -31.72 10.35
CA ALA A 40 -3.87 -32.95 11.01
C ALA A 40 -2.34 -33.11 10.97
N VAL A 41 -1.73 -32.86 9.80
CA VAL A 41 -0.25 -32.86 9.67
C VAL A 41 0.39 -31.81 10.58
N ALA A 42 -0.15 -30.58 10.63
CA ALA A 42 0.36 -29.55 11.52
C ALA A 42 0.22 -29.93 13.01
N GLU A 43 -0.86 -30.59 13.42
CA GLU A 43 -1.03 -31.08 14.80
C GLU A 43 0.00 -32.15 15.16
N PHE A 44 0.34 -33.06 14.25
CA PHE A 44 1.40 -34.04 14.49
C PHE A 44 2.77 -33.38 14.61
N VAL A 45 3.08 -32.41 13.74
CA VAL A 45 4.32 -31.63 13.82
C VAL A 45 4.37 -30.81 15.11
N GLU A 46 3.26 -30.21 15.54
CA GLU A 46 3.15 -29.49 16.80
C GLU A 46 3.44 -30.40 18.00
N ASN A 47 2.96 -31.65 17.99
CA ASN A 47 3.29 -32.64 19.02
C ASN A 47 4.78 -32.99 19.03
N SER A 48 5.42 -33.13 17.86
CA SER A 48 6.88 -33.35 17.80
C SER A 48 7.66 -32.14 18.33
N ILE A 49 7.23 -30.91 18.05
CA ILE A 49 7.84 -29.69 18.63
C ILE A 49 7.66 -29.66 20.15
N ASP A 50 6.47 -29.99 20.66
CA ASP A 50 6.20 -30.07 22.10
C ASP A 50 7.05 -31.15 22.79
N ALA A 51 7.35 -32.25 22.09
CA ALA A 51 8.30 -33.27 22.52
C ALA A 51 9.77 -32.84 22.37
N ARG A 52 10.03 -31.54 22.12
CA ARG A 52 11.36 -30.92 21.99
C ARG A 52 12.22 -31.52 20.88
N ALA A 53 11.60 -31.97 19.79
CA ALA A 53 12.32 -32.40 18.60
C ALA A 53 13.14 -31.25 18.00
N LYS A 54 14.34 -31.55 17.51
CA LYS A 54 15.19 -30.65 16.74
C LYS A 54 15.10 -30.91 15.25
N GLN A 55 14.81 -32.15 14.87
CA GLN A 55 14.58 -32.55 13.48
C GLN A 55 13.26 -33.29 13.35
N ILE A 56 12.46 -32.87 12.37
CA ILE A 56 11.21 -33.53 11.98
C ILE A 56 11.28 -33.86 10.50
N ILE A 57 11.03 -35.12 10.16
CA ILE A 57 11.07 -35.63 8.81
C ILE A 57 9.67 -36.10 8.40
N ILE A 58 9.10 -35.48 7.38
CA ILE A 58 7.82 -35.86 6.79
C ILE A 58 8.11 -36.61 5.49
N ILE A 59 7.65 -37.85 5.38
CA ILE A 59 7.82 -38.68 4.18
C ILE A 59 6.45 -38.97 3.59
N ARG A 60 6.28 -38.61 2.33
CA ARG A 60 5.14 -39.02 1.52
C ARG A 60 5.60 -40.04 0.50
N GLY A 61 4.92 -41.18 0.40
CA GLY A 61 5.30 -42.20 -0.56
C GLY A 61 4.19 -43.19 -0.87
N LYS A 62 4.56 -44.25 -1.58
CA LYS A 62 3.70 -45.42 -1.81
C LYS A 62 4.29 -46.67 -1.17
N LYS A 63 3.45 -47.51 -0.57
CA LYS A 63 3.78 -48.82 -0.03
C LYS A 63 2.73 -49.80 -0.55
N LYS A 64 3.16 -50.87 -1.21
CA LYS A 64 2.28 -51.87 -1.86
C LYS A 64 1.20 -51.24 -2.76
N GLY A 65 1.56 -50.22 -3.54
CA GLY A 65 0.65 -49.51 -4.45
C GLY A 65 -0.17 -48.38 -3.80
N GLU A 66 -0.31 -48.36 -2.47
CA GLU A 66 -1.12 -47.37 -1.75
C GLU A 66 -0.28 -46.25 -1.16
N PHE A 67 -0.86 -45.05 -1.04
CA PHE A 67 -0.18 -43.91 -0.47
C PHE A 67 -0.05 -44.01 1.06
N TYR A 68 1.05 -43.51 1.60
CA TYR A 68 1.24 -43.31 3.04
C TYR A 68 1.82 -41.93 3.33
N LEU A 69 1.63 -41.49 4.56
CA LEU A 69 2.32 -40.34 5.15
C LEU A 69 3.04 -40.82 6.41
N LYS A 70 4.33 -40.51 6.55
CA LYS A 70 5.11 -40.78 7.75
C LYS A 70 5.67 -39.47 8.30
N ILE A 71 5.66 -39.30 9.61
CA ILE A 71 6.26 -38.17 10.32
C ILE A 71 7.17 -38.78 11.38
N SER A 72 8.45 -38.48 11.30
CA SER A 72 9.50 -38.97 12.19
C SER A 72 10.13 -37.80 12.93
N ASP A 73 10.30 -37.89 14.24
CA ASP A 73 11.00 -36.88 15.04
C ASP A 73 12.10 -37.48 15.90
N ASP A 74 13.03 -36.63 16.35
CA ASP A 74 14.14 -36.96 17.25
C ASP A 74 13.92 -36.45 18.69
N GLY A 75 12.66 -36.20 19.05
CA GLY A 75 12.27 -35.63 20.33
C GLY A 75 12.43 -36.57 21.52
N GLU A 76 11.80 -36.25 22.64
CA GLU A 76 11.81 -37.06 23.86
C GLU A 76 11.06 -38.40 23.70
N GLY A 77 10.28 -38.55 22.63
CA GLY A 77 9.49 -39.75 22.37
C GLY A 77 8.19 -39.77 23.18
N ILE A 78 7.61 -40.96 23.34
CA ILE A 78 6.40 -41.15 24.16
C ILE A 78 6.81 -41.32 25.63
N PRO A 79 6.13 -40.65 26.58
CA PRO A 79 6.39 -40.84 28.00
C PRO A 79 6.38 -42.33 28.39
N LYS A 80 7.28 -42.72 29.27
CA LYS A 80 7.44 -44.11 29.68
C LYS A 80 6.59 -44.43 30.91
N ASP A 81 6.17 -45.68 31.01
CA ASP A 81 5.51 -46.22 32.20
C ASP A 81 6.54 -46.59 33.29
N GLU A 82 6.05 -47.08 34.43
CA GLU A 82 6.87 -47.52 35.56
C GLU A 82 7.87 -48.64 35.18
N LYS A 83 7.67 -49.32 34.05
CA LYS A 83 8.55 -50.38 33.54
C LYS A 83 9.55 -49.87 32.51
N GLY A 84 9.61 -48.55 32.27
CA GLY A 84 10.48 -47.94 31.27
C GLY A 84 10.03 -48.18 29.83
N LEU A 85 8.79 -48.66 29.61
CA LEU A 85 8.22 -48.91 28.29
C LEU A 85 7.39 -47.72 27.83
N PRO A 86 7.27 -47.43 26.52
CA PRO A 86 6.42 -46.34 26.05
C PRO A 86 4.96 -46.54 26.45
N ASP A 87 4.36 -45.55 27.14
CA ASP A 87 2.99 -45.62 27.66
C ASP A 87 1.94 -45.31 26.56
N PHE A 88 1.88 -46.20 25.58
CA PHE A 88 0.88 -46.15 24.51
C PHE A 88 -0.55 -46.29 25.02
N ARG A 89 -0.75 -47.01 26.13
CA ARG A 89 -2.07 -47.19 26.73
C ARG A 89 -2.63 -45.85 27.15
N ARG A 90 -1.82 -45.01 27.80
CA ARG A 90 -2.24 -43.66 28.17
C ARG A 90 -2.56 -42.81 26.95
N VAL A 91 -1.74 -42.85 25.90
CA VAL A 91 -1.99 -42.12 24.64
C VAL A 91 -3.36 -42.50 24.02
N ALA A 92 -3.70 -43.79 23.99
CA ALA A 92 -4.95 -44.26 23.38
C ALA A 92 -6.19 -44.08 24.27
N THR A 93 -6.05 -44.12 25.59
CA THR A 93 -7.20 -44.08 26.53
C THR A 93 -7.54 -42.68 27.04
N HIS A 94 -6.61 -41.74 26.96
CA HIS A 94 -6.79 -40.36 27.42
C HIS A 94 -7.13 -39.41 26.27
N ILE A 95 -7.84 -39.93 25.25
CA ILE A 95 -8.43 -39.11 24.19
C ILE A 95 -9.47 -38.20 24.84
N CYS A 96 -9.45 -36.92 24.49
CA CYS A 96 -10.25 -35.87 25.14
C CYS A 96 -9.82 -35.51 26.58
N ASP A 97 -8.79 -36.17 27.14
CA ASP A 97 -8.18 -35.82 28.41
C ASP A 97 -6.81 -35.19 28.16
N SER A 98 -6.80 -33.86 28.03
CA SER A 98 -5.57 -33.14 27.71
C SER A 98 -4.66 -33.10 28.94
N ILE A 99 -3.69 -34.01 29.02
CA ILE A 99 -2.56 -33.95 29.97
C ILE A 99 -1.88 -32.56 29.88
N LYS A 100 -1.82 -31.98 28.68
CA LYS A 100 -1.30 -30.63 28.42
C LYS A 100 -2.09 -29.52 29.12
N ARG A 101 -3.34 -29.75 29.56
CA ARG A 101 -4.10 -28.83 30.42
C ARG A 101 -3.56 -28.81 31.85
N HIS A 102 -3.14 -29.95 32.39
CA HIS A 102 -2.53 -30.06 33.72
C HIS A 102 -1.17 -29.36 33.74
N PHE A 103 -0.32 -29.60 32.75
CA PHE A 103 0.97 -28.90 32.62
C PHE A 103 0.85 -27.37 32.46
N LYS A 104 -0.28 -26.87 31.93
CA LYS A 104 -0.58 -25.43 31.89
C LYS A 104 -0.95 -24.87 33.25
N LEU A 105 -1.63 -25.64 34.09
CA LEU A 105 -1.93 -25.26 35.49
C LEU A 105 -0.64 -25.23 36.31
N ASP A 106 0.32 -26.10 35.99
CA ASP A 106 1.64 -26.16 36.62
C ASP A 106 2.65 -25.13 36.06
N GLY A 107 2.21 -24.24 35.16
CA GLY A 107 3.00 -23.08 34.72
C GLY A 107 4.02 -23.35 33.60
N VAL A 108 4.01 -24.52 32.95
CA VAL A 108 4.93 -24.82 31.85
C VAL A 108 4.56 -24.00 30.60
N LYS A 109 5.44 -23.07 30.22
CA LYS A 109 5.28 -22.22 29.02
C LYS A 109 5.64 -23.00 27.75
N GLY A 110 4.92 -22.75 26.64
CA GLY A 110 5.23 -23.28 25.31
C GLY A 110 4.44 -24.52 24.85
N ILE A 111 3.70 -25.19 25.74
CA ILE A 111 2.93 -26.40 25.40
C ILE A 111 1.56 -26.03 24.78
N GLN A 112 1.21 -26.69 23.67
CA GLN A 112 -0.03 -26.41 22.94
C GLN A 112 -0.92 -27.66 22.75
N GLY A 113 -2.23 -27.46 22.97
CA GLY A 113 -3.24 -28.52 23.06
C GLY A 113 -4.05 -28.40 24.34
N GLU A 114 -5.38 -28.34 24.21
CA GLU A 114 -6.31 -28.14 25.34
C GLU A 114 -7.39 -29.20 25.41
N TYR A 115 -7.70 -29.77 24.26
CA TYR A 115 -8.83 -30.67 24.09
C TYR A 115 -8.42 -32.13 24.00
N GLY A 116 -7.13 -32.47 23.82
CA GLY A 116 -6.69 -33.87 23.74
C GLY A 116 -7.22 -34.65 22.52
N ILE A 117 -7.63 -33.95 21.46
CA ILE A 117 -8.25 -34.54 20.25
C ILE A 117 -7.29 -34.73 19.07
N GLY A 118 -6.06 -34.21 19.17
CA GLY A 118 -5.15 -34.12 18.02
C GLY A 118 -4.75 -35.46 17.42
N LEU A 119 -4.83 -36.55 18.20
CA LEU A 119 -4.62 -37.91 17.69
C LEU A 119 -5.69 -38.28 16.66
N LEU A 120 -6.96 -37.97 16.92
CA LEU A 120 -8.12 -38.34 16.09
C LEU A 120 -8.11 -37.69 14.70
N SER A 121 -7.33 -36.61 14.52
CA SER A 121 -7.21 -35.92 13.24
C SER A 121 -6.69 -36.83 12.10
N PHE A 122 -6.05 -37.96 12.44
CA PHE A 122 -5.60 -38.96 11.45
C PHE A 122 -6.74 -39.49 10.56
N TRP A 123 -7.99 -39.49 11.03
CA TRP A 123 -9.16 -39.95 10.27
C TRP A 123 -9.39 -39.15 8.98
N THR A 124 -8.90 -37.91 8.93
CA THR A 124 -8.92 -37.03 7.75
C THR A 124 -7.84 -37.39 6.73
N VAL A 125 -6.80 -38.11 7.15
CA VAL A 125 -5.61 -38.42 6.34
C VAL A 125 -5.65 -39.87 5.84
N GLY A 126 -6.03 -40.84 6.67
CA GLY A 126 -6.00 -42.25 6.32
C GLY A 126 -6.74 -43.17 7.28
N HIS A 127 -6.61 -44.49 7.03
CA HIS A 127 -7.39 -45.52 7.73
C HIS A 127 -6.71 -46.09 8.97
N HIS A 128 -5.38 -46.26 8.96
CA HIS A 128 -4.65 -46.72 10.14
C HIS A 128 -3.58 -45.73 10.51
N LEU A 129 -3.42 -45.52 11.80
CA LEU A 129 -2.32 -44.80 12.42
C LEU A 129 -1.45 -45.82 13.15
N SER A 130 -0.16 -45.87 12.82
CA SER A 130 0.83 -46.57 13.64
C SER A 130 1.82 -45.57 14.24
N MET A 131 2.12 -45.73 15.52
CA MET A 131 3.09 -44.91 16.26
C MET A 131 4.14 -45.83 16.85
N THR A 132 5.40 -45.55 16.57
CA THR A 132 6.54 -46.36 16.98
C THR A 132 7.46 -45.51 17.88
N SER A 133 7.88 -46.05 19.03
CA SER A 133 8.83 -45.41 19.94
C SER A 133 9.65 -46.46 20.70
N SER A 134 10.83 -46.09 21.19
CA SER A 134 11.77 -46.99 21.87
C SER A 134 11.59 -46.95 23.39
N GLY A 135 11.67 -48.11 24.05
CA GLY A 135 11.74 -48.23 25.51
C GLY A 135 13.16 -48.07 26.05
N GLU A 136 13.29 -48.01 27.37
CA GLU A 136 14.60 -48.06 28.07
C GLU A 136 15.30 -49.40 27.93
N ASP A 137 14.55 -50.43 27.58
CA ASP A 137 15.04 -51.78 27.31
C ASP A 137 15.72 -51.94 25.94
N GLY A 138 15.90 -50.83 25.20
CA GLY A 138 16.50 -50.80 23.88
C GLY A 138 15.62 -51.44 22.79
N LYS A 139 14.39 -51.85 23.12
CA LYS A 139 13.44 -52.42 22.16
C LYS A 139 12.46 -51.36 21.69
N THR A 140 11.90 -51.62 20.52
CA THR A 140 10.95 -50.73 19.89
C THR A 140 9.55 -51.31 19.97
N TYR A 141 8.58 -50.45 20.24
CA TYR A 141 7.18 -50.80 20.39
C TYR A 141 6.34 -49.98 19.40
N GLU A 142 5.29 -50.61 18.85
CA GLU A 142 4.38 -49.98 17.90
C GLU A 142 2.94 -50.09 18.42
N MET A 143 2.26 -48.95 18.50
CA MET A 143 0.82 -48.88 18.70
C MET A 143 0.12 -48.69 17.36
N THR A 144 -0.96 -49.42 17.11
CA THR A 144 -1.81 -49.24 15.94
C THR A 144 -3.25 -48.93 16.34
N ILE A 145 -3.84 -47.94 15.68
CA ILE A 145 -5.25 -47.56 15.81
C ILE A 145 -5.87 -47.50 14.41
N ALA A 146 -7.12 -47.96 14.28
CA ALA A 146 -7.87 -47.92 13.03
C ALA A 146 -9.01 -46.89 13.10
N LYS A 147 -9.30 -46.28 11.95
CA LYS A 147 -10.49 -45.45 11.74
C LYS A 147 -11.75 -46.28 12.01
N ASP A 148 -12.76 -45.66 12.61
CA ASP A 148 -14.06 -46.28 12.92
C ASP A 148 -13.96 -47.52 13.84
N SER A 149 -12.85 -47.65 14.59
CA SER A 149 -12.64 -48.73 15.57
C SER A 149 -12.23 -48.19 16.94
N PRO A 150 -12.88 -48.63 18.04
CA PRO A 150 -12.50 -48.25 19.41
C PRO A 150 -11.21 -48.93 19.89
N ASN A 151 -10.74 -49.95 19.17
CA ASN A 151 -9.66 -50.81 19.62
C ASN A 151 -8.30 -50.27 19.17
N PHE A 152 -7.32 -50.36 20.07
CA PHE A 152 -5.90 -50.16 19.75
C PHE A 152 -5.13 -51.44 20.08
N SER A 153 -4.02 -51.66 19.38
CA SER A 153 -3.10 -52.77 19.66
C SER A 153 -1.69 -52.23 19.88
N VAL A 154 -0.93 -52.88 20.76
CA VAL A 154 0.48 -52.57 21.00
C VAL A 154 1.28 -53.85 20.77
N THR A 155 2.28 -53.77 19.91
CA THR A 155 3.16 -54.90 19.56
C THR A 155 4.62 -54.50 19.68
N LYS A 156 5.47 -55.48 19.95
CA LYS A 156 6.92 -55.28 19.89
C LYS A 156 7.37 -55.35 18.43
N LYS A 157 8.12 -54.35 17.99
CA LYS A 157 8.63 -54.25 16.62
C LYS A 157 10.11 -54.61 16.60
N SER A 158 10.47 -55.53 15.71
CA SER A 158 11.88 -55.88 15.48
C SER A 158 12.53 -54.75 14.67
N THR A 159 13.42 -54.01 15.33
CA THR A 159 14.20 -52.93 14.72
C THR A 159 15.65 -53.16 15.11
N LEU A 160 16.57 -52.93 14.17
CA LEU A 160 18.00 -53.24 14.37
C LEU A 160 18.63 -52.36 15.46
N LEU A 161 18.13 -51.14 15.63
CA LEU A 161 18.62 -50.16 16.60
C LEU A 161 17.43 -49.44 17.23
N SER A 162 17.50 -49.17 18.53
CA SER A 162 16.64 -48.20 19.19
C SER A 162 16.93 -46.80 18.62
N PHE A 163 15.88 -46.00 18.44
CA PHE A 163 16.01 -44.62 18.02
C PHE A 163 15.33 -43.70 19.03
N LYS A 164 15.81 -42.46 19.10
CA LYS A 164 15.23 -41.40 19.91
C LYS A 164 14.07 -40.75 19.16
N GLY A 165 12.99 -40.44 19.88
CA GLY A 165 11.80 -39.77 19.34
C GLY A 165 10.65 -40.70 18.97
N THR A 166 9.79 -40.25 18.06
CA THR A 166 8.58 -40.96 17.64
C THR A 166 8.47 -41.05 16.13
N ASP A 167 8.07 -42.23 15.65
CA ASP A 167 7.73 -42.51 14.26
C ASP A 167 6.22 -42.67 14.13
N LEU A 168 5.54 -41.74 13.47
CA LEU A 168 4.11 -41.78 13.18
C LEU A 168 3.90 -42.12 11.70
N MET A 169 3.08 -43.11 11.39
CA MET A 169 2.76 -43.52 10.02
C MET A 169 1.24 -43.67 9.83
N ILE A 170 0.72 -43.06 8.77
CA ILE A 170 -0.68 -43.17 8.35
C ILE A 170 -0.76 -43.91 7.03
N HIS A 171 -1.45 -45.05 7.02
CA HIS A 171 -1.56 -45.94 5.87
C HIS A 171 -2.79 -46.87 5.93
N PRO A 172 -3.48 -47.15 4.80
CA PRO A 172 -3.41 -46.37 3.57
C PRO A 172 -4.00 -44.97 3.79
N ARG A 173 -3.45 -44.01 3.05
CA ARG A 173 -4.00 -42.65 2.97
C ARG A 173 -5.33 -42.69 2.22
N GLN A 174 -6.31 -41.88 2.64
CA GLN A 174 -7.63 -41.90 2.01
C GLN A 174 -7.55 -41.56 0.50
N PRO A 175 -8.34 -42.25 -0.34
CA PRO A 175 -8.46 -41.93 -1.76
C PRO A 175 -9.06 -40.52 -1.91
N GLY A 176 -8.58 -39.75 -2.89
CA GLY A 176 -9.07 -38.40 -3.14
C GLY A 176 -8.28 -37.24 -2.50
N LEU A 177 -7.32 -37.50 -1.60
CA LEU A 177 -6.37 -36.47 -1.10
C LEU A 177 -5.33 -36.05 -2.17
N ARG A 178 -5.74 -35.75 -3.40
CA ARG A 178 -4.84 -35.19 -4.43
C ARG A 178 -4.22 -33.86 -3.97
N SER A 179 -4.83 -33.19 -3.00
CA SER A 179 -4.39 -31.94 -2.39
C SER A 179 -3.20 -32.05 -1.42
N LEU A 180 -2.84 -33.22 -0.92
CA LEU A 180 -1.76 -33.35 0.07
C LEU A 180 -0.40 -33.62 -0.61
N THR A 181 0.08 -32.66 -1.42
CA THR A 181 1.41 -32.70 -2.05
C THR A 181 2.48 -32.16 -1.11
N GLY A 182 3.76 -32.51 -1.36
CA GLY A 182 4.88 -31.98 -0.57
C GLY A 182 4.90 -30.45 -0.51
N GLU A 183 4.66 -29.77 -1.62
CA GLU A 183 4.64 -28.29 -1.69
C GLU A 183 3.50 -27.69 -0.87
N LYS A 184 2.31 -28.30 -0.90
CA LYS A 184 1.17 -27.82 -0.12
C LYS A 184 1.38 -28.03 1.37
N ILE A 185 1.98 -29.16 1.77
CA ILE A 185 2.38 -29.39 3.16
C ILE A 185 3.41 -28.34 3.59
N GLN A 186 4.44 -28.11 2.77
CA GLN A 186 5.47 -27.10 3.04
C GLN A 186 4.84 -25.71 3.23
N GLN A 187 4.07 -25.23 2.25
CA GLN A 187 3.45 -23.91 2.29
C GLN A 187 2.50 -23.75 3.48
N TYR A 188 1.74 -24.80 3.80
CA TYR A 188 0.84 -24.79 4.94
C TYR A 188 1.61 -24.72 6.26
N LEU A 189 2.60 -25.59 6.50
CA LEU A 189 3.40 -25.60 7.73
C LEU A 189 4.20 -24.31 7.90
N SER A 190 4.77 -23.77 6.82
CA SER A 190 5.49 -22.48 6.80
C SER A 190 4.64 -21.32 7.31
N SER A 191 3.33 -21.35 7.05
CA SER A 191 2.39 -20.32 7.52
C SER A 191 1.77 -20.67 8.88
N GLU A 192 1.36 -21.92 9.07
CA GLU A 192 0.59 -22.37 10.24
C GLU A 192 1.44 -22.39 11.51
N LEU A 193 2.68 -22.87 11.40
CA LEU A 193 3.61 -23.09 12.51
C LEU A 193 4.77 -22.09 12.48
N ARG A 194 4.64 -20.97 11.78
CA ARG A 194 5.71 -19.97 11.57
C ARG A 194 6.45 -19.61 12.86
N ASN A 195 5.72 -19.13 13.87
CA ASN A 195 6.31 -18.65 15.12
C ASN A 195 6.84 -19.82 15.97
N ARG A 196 6.22 -20.99 15.87
CA ARG A 196 6.69 -22.23 16.50
C ARG A 196 8.05 -22.65 15.93
N ILE A 197 8.21 -22.61 14.61
CA ILE A 197 9.48 -22.93 13.95
C ILE A 197 10.56 -21.92 14.35
N LYS A 198 10.24 -20.63 14.40
CA LYS A 198 11.17 -19.58 14.84
C LYS A 198 11.62 -19.73 16.30
N SER A 199 10.69 -20.03 17.21
CA SER A 199 10.99 -20.09 18.66
C SER A 199 11.66 -21.38 19.10
N SER A 200 11.34 -22.51 18.46
CA SER A 200 11.93 -23.82 18.80
C SER A 200 13.22 -24.14 18.04
N GLU A 201 13.51 -23.39 16.97
CA GLU A 201 14.61 -23.61 16.04
C GLU A 201 14.61 -25.03 15.43
N VAL A 202 13.41 -25.62 15.26
CA VAL A 202 13.25 -26.95 14.68
C VAL A 202 13.49 -26.94 13.18
N THR A 203 14.15 -27.98 12.66
CA THR A 203 14.31 -28.21 11.23
C THR A 203 13.28 -29.22 10.75
N ILE A 204 12.40 -28.81 9.82
CA ILE A 204 11.39 -29.71 9.23
C ILE A 204 11.73 -29.98 7.76
N LYS A 205 11.95 -31.25 7.42
CA LYS A 205 12.23 -31.72 6.05
C LYS A 205 11.08 -32.55 5.51
N ILE A 206 10.71 -32.34 4.25
CA ILE A 206 9.67 -33.08 3.56
C ILE A 206 10.28 -33.84 2.39
N PHE A 207 10.24 -35.17 2.44
CA PHE A 207 10.61 -36.05 1.35
C PHE A 207 9.35 -36.50 0.61
N ASP A 208 9.06 -35.88 -0.53
CA ASP A 208 8.00 -36.34 -1.42
C ASP A 208 8.56 -37.36 -2.41
N ARG A 209 8.44 -38.65 -2.07
CA ARG A 209 8.89 -39.75 -2.94
C ARG A 209 8.01 -39.90 -4.18
N THR A 210 6.79 -39.39 -4.16
CA THR A 210 5.89 -39.42 -5.33
C THR A 210 6.31 -38.34 -6.32
N GLY A 211 6.65 -37.15 -5.82
CA GLY A 211 7.13 -36.01 -6.62
C GLY A 211 8.64 -35.99 -6.87
N ARG A 212 9.40 -36.90 -6.24
CA ARG A 212 10.88 -36.94 -6.22
C ARG A 212 11.51 -35.60 -5.83
N LYS A 213 10.99 -35.01 -4.75
CA LYS A 213 11.43 -33.70 -4.24
C LYS A 213 11.77 -33.80 -2.76
N GLU A 214 12.79 -33.05 -2.37
CA GLU A 214 13.10 -32.73 -0.98
C GLU A 214 12.84 -31.24 -0.77
N LEU A 215 12.03 -30.93 0.26
CA LEU A 215 11.63 -29.56 0.58
C LEU A 215 11.96 -29.29 2.05
N ILE A 216 12.46 -28.11 2.35
CA ILE A 216 12.69 -27.63 3.72
C ILE A 216 11.59 -26.63 4.05
N VAL A 217 10.95 -26.78 5.21
CA VAL A 217 9.94 -25.83 5.67
C VAL A 217 10.65 -24.65 6.33
N VAL A 218 10.55 -23.49 5.70
CA VAL A 218 11.05 -22.22 6.26
C VAL A 218 9.88 -21.39 6.78
N PRO A 219 10.02 -20.67 7.91
CA PRO A 219 8.97 -19.76 8.38
C PRO A 219 8.58 -18.74 7.29
N ARG A 220 7.29 -18.58 7.03
CA ARG A 220 6.81 -17.61 6.03
C ARG A 220 7.33 -16.21 6.35
N GLN A 221 7.97 -15.59 5.36
CA GLN A 221 8.38 -14.18 5.44
C GLN A 221 7.26 -13.29 4.92
N PHE A 222 7.10 -12.13 5.55
CA PHE A 222 6.18 -11.09 5.10
C PHE A 222 6.97 -10.05 4.32
N THR A 223 6.31 -9.46 3.33
CA THR A 223 6.83 -8.40 2.49
C THR A 223 6.39 -7.05 3.02
N GLY A 224 7.19 -6.01 2.80
CA GLY A 224 6.87 -4.64 3.20
C GLY A 224 7.72 -4.12 4.36
N ARG A 225 7.36 -2.92 4.84
CA ARG A 225 8.03 -2.24 5.95
C ARG A 225 7.38 -2.67 7.26
N LEU A 226 8.16 -3.21 8.19
CA LEU A 226 7.69 -3.54 9.54
C LEU A 226 7.20 -2.28 10.25
N LEU A 227 5.99 -2.35 10.82
CA LEU A 227 5.42 -1.30 11.65
C LEU A 227 5.85 -1.52 13.11
N HIS A 228 6.62 -0.57 13.62
CA HIS A 228 7.04 -0.56 15.02
C HIS A 228 6.02 0.21 15.88
N ASN A 229 6.06 -0.02 17.20
CA ASN A 229 5.27 0.70 18.21
C ASN A 229 3.74 0.55 18.14
N LEU A 230 3.24 -0.59 17.67
CA LEU A 230 1.83 -0.95 17.84
C LEU A 230 1.58 -1.35 19.30
N LYS A 231 0.94 -0.47 20.08
CA LYS A 231 0.61 -0.72 21.49
C LYS A 231 -0.90 -0.93 21.68
N PRO A 232 -1.36 -2.16 21.93
CA PRO A 232 -2.74 -2.43 22.33
C PRO A 232 -3.09 -1.74 23.66
N GLU A 233 -4.38 -1.52 23.90
CA GLU A 233 -4.88 -0.88 25.12
C GLU A 233 -4.63 -1.74 26.37
N ALA A 234 -4.35 -1.08 27.50
CA ALA A 234 -3.63 -1.65 28.65
C ALA A 234 -4.37 -2.74 29.47
N SER A 235 -5.64 -3.05 29.19
CA SER A 235 -6.37 -4.06 29.99
C SER A 235 -5.95 -5.52 29.71
N ALA A 236 -5.14 -5.77 28.67
CA ALA A 236 -4.62 -7.10 28.31
C ALA A 236 -3.21 -7.04 27.70
N GLN A 237 -2.38 -6.11 28.19
CA GLN A 237 -1.15 -5.65 27.51
C GLN A 237 -0.04 -6.70 27.37
N ASP A 238 -0.05 -7.77 28.17
CA ASP A 238 1.07 -8.71 28.23
C ASP A 238 0.93 -9.93 27.29
N ASP A 239 -0.22 -10.10 26.62
CA ASP A 239 -0.47 -11.31 25.84
C ASP A 239 -0.68 -11.06 24.34
N ILE A 240 -1.08 -9.85 23.89
CA ILE A 240 -1.28 -9.61 22.45
C ILE A 240 0.05 -9.22 21.79
N TYR A 241 0.55 -10.09 20.92
CA TYR A 241 1.73 -9.81 20.10
C TYR A 241 1.33 -9.42 18.68
N LEU A 242 1.87 -8.31 18.19
CA LEU A 242 1.61 -7.76 16.86
C LEU A 242 2.91 -7.71 16.04
N GLU A 243 2.89 -8.28 14.85
CA GLU A 243 3.96 -8.17 13.87
C GLU A 243 3.31 -7.86 12.51
N LEU A 244 3.10 -6.58 12.23
CA LEU A 244 2.44 -6.09 11.01
C LEU A 244 3.42 -5.37 10.09
N TYR A 245 3.29 -5.64 8.81
CA TYR A 245 4.06 -5.06 7.72
C TYR A 245 3.12 -4.25 6.84
N LEU A 246 3.62 -3.10 6.40
CA LEU A 246 2.95 -2.21 5.48
C LEU A 246 3.56 -2.37 4.09
N SER A 247 2.71 -2.64 3.11
CA SER A 247 3.09 -2.81 1.70
C SER A 247 2.03 -2.20 0.79
N ASP A 248 2.37 -2.07 -0.49
CA ASP A 248 1.44 -1.67 -1.55
C ASP A 248 0.21 -2.59 -1.54
N PRO A 249 -0.99 -2.08 -1.90
CA PRO A 249 -2.23 -2.83 -1.79
C PRO A 249 -2.20 -4.07 -2.69
N GLY A 250 -2.45 -5.23 -2.09
CA GLY A 250 -2.39 -6.51 -2.80
C GLY A 250 -3.29 -7.56 -2.17
N SER A 251 -3.88 -8.43 -3.00
CA SER A 251 -4.73 -9.53 -2.54
C SER A 251 -3.98 -10.59 -1.72
N SER A 252 -2.65 -10.60 -1.79
CA SER A 252 -1.77 -11.44 -0.99
C SER A 252 -1.50 -10.91 0.43
N ASN A 253 -1.87 -9.65 0.69
CA ASN A 253 -1.62 -9.00 1.96
C ASN A 253 -2.75 -9.37 2.92
N GLN A 254 -2.39 -10.17 3.91
CA GLN A 254 -3.31 -10.77 4.85
C GLN A 254 -2.70 -10.69 6.23
N VAL A 255 -3.54 -10.34 7.20
CA VAL A 255 -3.20 -10.40 8.61
C VAL A 255 -3.88 -11.64 9.17
N GLY A 256 -3.09 -12.60 9.65
CA GLY A 256 -3.62 -13.82 10.27
C GLY A 256 -3.73 -13.68 11.79
N LEU A 257 -4.68 -14.39 12.38
CA LEU A 257 -4.80 -14.51 13.83
C LEU A 257 -4.15 -15.80 14.32
N TYR A 258 -3.33 -15.69 15.35
CA TYR A 258 -2.54 -16.74 15.94
C TYR A 258 -2.86 -16.88 17.42
N ARG A 259 -2.55 -18.04 17.94
CA ARG A 259 -2.62 -18.35 19.36
C ARG A 259 -1.40 -19.17 19.75
N ARG A 260 -0.54 -18.57 20.58
CA ARG A 260 0.72 -19.20 21.05
C ARG A 260 1.61 -19.65 19.90
N GLY A 261 1.62 -18.86 18.82
CA GLY A 261 2.42 -19.09 17.63
C GLY A 261 1.86 -20.06 16.60
N THR A 262 0.70 -20.69 16.82
CA THR A 262 -0.02 -21.44 15.78
C THR A 262 -1.17 -20.62 15.23
N ARG A 263 -1.32 -20.64 13.91
CA ARG A 263 -2.40 -19.92 13.23
C ARG A 263 -3.78 -20.53 13.56
N VAL A 264 -4.74 -19.65 13.81
CA VAL A 264 -6.15 -19.97 14.08
C VAL A 264 -6.98 -19.59 12.87
N LEU A 265 -6.86 -18.33 12.43
CA LEU A 265 -7.54 -17.79 11.25
C LEU A 265 -6.50 -17.31 10.24
N PRO A 266 -6.64 -17.64 8.94
CA PRO A 266 -5.77 -17.11 7.91
C PRO A 266 -6.00 -15.62 7.66
N LEU A 267 -7.24 -15.14 7.80
CA LEU A 267 -7.57 -13.71 7.73
C LEU A 267 -8.29 -13.27 9.02
N LEU A 268 -7.79 -12.19 9.61
CA LEU A 268 -8.42 -11.53 10.76
C LEU A 268 -9.83 -11.01 10.41
N THR A 269 -10.06 -10.64 9.14
CA THR A 269 -11.34 -10.18 8.61
C THR A 269 -12.40 -11.28 8.52
N GLU A 270 -12.09 -12.55 8.82
CA GLU A 270 -13.12 -13.57 9.03
C GLU A 270 -13.97 -13.28 10.27
N LEU A 271 -13.47 -12.41 11.16
CA LEU A 271 -14.22 -11.87 12.29
C LEU A 271 -14.96 -10.60 11.89
N ASP A 272 -16.26 -10.58 12.12
CA ASP A 272 -17.14 -9.47 11.72
C ASP A 272 -16.66 -8.10 12.24
N GLN A 273 -16.13 -8.06 13.47
CA GLN A 273 -15.61 -6.83 14.07
C GLN A 273 -14.43 -6.21 13.29
N PHE A 274 -13.70 -7.02 12.53
CA PHE A 274 -12.52 -6.64 11.76
C PHE A 274 -12.82 -6.52 10.26
N GLN A 275 -14.06 -6.70 9.81
CA GLN A 275 -14.49 -6.46 8.42
C GLN A 275 -14.65 -4.97 8.09
N LYS A 276 -13.63 -4.18 8.43
CA LYS A 276 -13.62 -2.73 8.25
C LYS A 276 -12.20 -2.25 7.96
N LYS A 277 -12.09 -1.00 7.53
CA LYS A 277 -10.79 -0.33 7.41
C LYS A 277 -10.14 -0.26 8.80
N PRO A 278 -8.81 -0.49 8.92
CA PRO A 278 -7.82 -0.64 7.85
C PRO A 278 -7.62 -2.07 7.32
N TRP A 279 -8.22 -3.09 7.95
CA TRP A 279 -7.92 -4.51 7.69
C TRP A 279 -8.33 -5.01 6.32
N THR A 280 -9.37 -4.42 5.73
CA THR A 280 -9.90 -4.80 4.41
C THR A 280 -9.21 -4.11 3.23
N GLU A 281 -8.35 -3.11 3.48
CA GLU A 281 -7.75 -2.31 2.39
C GLU A 281 -6.56 -3.00 1.69
N GLY A 282 -6.08 -4.13 2.22
CA GLY A 282 -5.01 -4.91 1.60
C GLY A 282 -3.62 -4.27 1.66
N TYR A 283 -3.40 -3.24 2.47
CA TYR A 283 -2.07 -2.66 2.72
C TYR A 283 -1.26 -3.43 3.77
N LEU A 284 -1.94 -4.20 4.61
CA LEU A 284 -1.35 -4.83 5.79
C LEU A 284 -1.11 -6.32 5.57
N GLN A 285 0.07 -6.77 5.93
CA GLN A 285 0.42 -8.18 5.98
C GLN A 285 1.06 -8.50 7.32
N GLY A 286 0.70 -9.60 7.97
CA GLY A 286 1.35 -9.93 9.24
C GLY A 286 0.56 -10.88 10.11
N ILE A 287 0.83 -10.77 11.41
CA ILE A 287 0.22 -11.61 12.43
C ILE A 287 -0.24 -10.80 13.64
N VAL A 288 -1.34 -11.28 14.22
CA VAL A 288 -1.83 -10.93 15.54
C VAL A 288 -1.84 -12.22 16.35
N ASP A 289 -1.07 -12.33 17.43
CA ASP A 289 -1.08 -13.49 18.33
C ASP A 289 -1.77 -13.10 19.63
N ALA A 290 -2.85 -13.80 19.97
CA ALA A 290 -3.66 -13.58 21.16
C ALA A 290 -3.87 -14.91 21.91
N PRO A 291 -2.98 -15.27 22.85
CA PRO A 291 -2.90 -16.59 23.49
C PRO A 291 -4.10 -16.89 24.41
N PHE A 292 -4.78 -15.86 24.91
CA PHE A 292 -5.91 -15.97 25.84
C PHE A 292 -7.26 -16.28 25.16
N LEU A 293 -7.36 -16.14 23.83
CA LEU A 293 -8.58 -16.41 23.10
C LEU A 293 -8.98 -17.88 23.22
N ASN A 294 -10.29 -18.12 23.34
CA ASN A 294 -10.87 -19.46 23.41
C ASN A 294 -11.30 -19.91 22.01
N LEU A 295 -10.89 -21.12 21.63
CA LEU A 295 -11.17 -21.68 20.31
C LEU A 295 -12.36 -22.62 20.36
N THR A 296 -13.12 -22.71 19.27
CA THR A 296 -14.18 -23.72 19.14
C THR A 296 -13.60 -25.14 19.23
N PRO A 297 -14.18 -26.01 20.07
CA PRO A 297 -13.79 -27.42 20.12
C PRO A 297 -13.97 -28.09 18.75
N GLY A 298 -13.10 -29.02 18.40
CA GLY A 298 -13.14 -29.71 17.10
C GLY A 298 -12.24 -29.02 16.08
N THR A 299 -12.75 -28.02 15.36
CA THR A 299 -12.03 -27.46 14.21
C THR A 299 -10.83 -26.58 14.58
N ARG A 300 -10.81 -25.96 15.77
CA ARG A 300 -9.82 -24.93 16.17
C ARG A 300 -9.70 -23.74 15.20
N HIS A 301 -10.64 -23.58 14.27
CA HIS A 301 -10.68 -22.45 13.33
C HIS A 301 -11.68 -21.39 13.80
N GLY A 302 -12.62 -21.71 14.69
CA GLY A 302 -13.55 -20.72 15.25
C GLY A 302 -13.05 -20.13 16.56
N ILE A 303 -13.48 -18.91 16.85
CA ILE A 303 -13.27 -18.24 18.14
C ILE A 303 -14.59 -18.21 18.88
N ILE A 304 -14.55 -18.51 20.18
CA ILE A 304 -15.72 -18.37 21.05
C ILE A 304 -15.91 -16.88 21.33
N GLN A 305 -17.09 -16.36 21.02
CA GLN A 305 -17.48 -14.97 21.30
C GLN A 305 -17.86 -14.82 22.78
N ASP A 306 -16.84 -14.76 23.64
CA ASP A 306 -16.97 -14.55 25.09
C ASP A 306 -16.37 -13.20 25.54
N GLU A 307 -16.37 -12.95 26.85
CA GLU A 307 -15.78 -11.74 27.44
C GLU A 307 -14.31 -11.51 27.03
N ARG A 308 -13.55 -12.58 26.72
CA ARG A 308 -12.16 -12.46 26.28
C ARG A 308 -12.07 -12.01 24.83
N TYR A 309 -12.98 -12.46 23.97
CA TYR A 309 -13.09 -11.96 22.61
C TYR A 309 -13.46 -10.47 22.60
N ASP A 310 -14.38 -10.06 23.47
CA ASP A 310 -14.76 -8.64 23.59
C ASP A 310 -13.58 -7.79 24.08
N ALA A 311 -12.84 -8.27 25.08
CA ALA A 311 -11.62 -7.60 25.56
C ALA A 311 -10.54 -7.49 24.47
N PHE A 312 -10.38 -8.52 23.63
CA PHE A 312 -9.49 -8.47 22.47
C PHE A 312 -9.91 -7.39 21.46
N CYS A 313 -11.20 -7.34 21.14
CA CYS A 313 -11.73 -6.33 20.21
C CYS A 313 -11.53 -4.90 20.73
N GLN A 314 -11.73 -4.68 22.03
CA GLN A 314 -11.48 -3.38 22.67
C GLN A 314 -10.00 -3.02 22.61
N ALA A 315 -9.11 -3.94 23.00
CA ALA A 315 -7.66 -3.70 23.00
C ALA A 315 -7.08 -3.37 21.61
N MET A 316 -7.70 -3.87 20.54
CA MET A 316 -7.30 -3.60 19.16
C MET A 316 -7.77 -2.24 18.63
N HIS A 317 -8.76 -1.59 19.25
CA HIS A 317 -9.36 -0.37 18.70
C HIS A 317 -8.37 0.80 18.51
N PRO A 318 -7.48 1.12 19.47
CA PRO A 318 -6.45 2.16 19.25
C PRO A 318 -5.47 1.83 18.12
N ILE A 319 -5.18 0.53 17.94
CA ILE A 319 -4.32 0.04 16.86
C ILE A 319 -4.98 0.29 15.51
N GLU A 320 -6.29 0.05 15.39
CA GLU A 320 -7.03 0.31 14.16
C GLU A 320 -6.93 1.79 13.75
N THR A 321 -7.12 2.69 14.71
CA THR A 321 -7.00 4.14 14.46
C THR A 321 -5.60 4.53 14.03
N HIS A 322 -4.58 3.99 14.70
CA HIS A 322 -3.19 4.31 14.38
C HIS A 322 -2.76 3.76 13.00
N LEU A 323 -3.17 2.53 12.67
CA LEU A 323 -2.90 1.92 11.37
C LEU A 323 -3.59 2.68 10.23
N GLN A 324 -4.81 3.17 10.45
CA GLN A 324 -5.53 3.97 9.47
C GLN A 324 -4.75 5.25 9.13
N GLN A 325 -4.24 5.96 10.15
CA GLN A 325 -3.41 7.15 9.96
C GLN A 325 -2.16 6.86 9.14
N ILE A 326 -1.44 5.78 9.47
CA ILE A 326 -0.22 5.39 8.75
C ILE A 326 -0.51 5.07 7.27
N ILE A 327 -1.62 4.39 6.98
CA ILE A 327 -2.00 4.03 5.61
C ILE A 327 -2.40 5.28 4.83
N ASP A 328 -3.16 6.19 5.42
CA ASP A 328 -3.58 7.42 4.75
C ASP A 328 -2.37 8.34 4.46
N ASP A 329 -1.39 8.40 5.36
CA ASP A 329 -0.13 9.12 5.13
C ASP A 329 0.69 8.50 3.99
N GLN A 330 0.74 7.16 3.92
CA GLN A 330 1.42 6.48 2.82
C GLN A 330 0.71 6.71 1.49
N ARG A 331 -0.64 6.66 1.46
CA ARG A 331 -1.42 6.93 0.24
C ARG A 331 -1.13 8.34 -0.30
N LYS A 332 -1.13 9.35 0.58
CA LYS A 332 -0.76 10.73 0.19
C LYS A 332 0.66 10.81 -0.36
N ALA A 333 1.62 10.13 0.26
CA ALA A 333 3.00 10.11 -0.20
C ALA A 333 3.18 9.39 -1.55
N GLU A 334 2.42 8.32 -1.80
CA GLU A 334 2.40 7.60 -3.08
C GLU A 334 1.76 8.41 -4.20
N GLU A 335 0.62 9.06 -3.94
CA GLU A 335 -0.05 9.96 -4.87
C GLU A 335 0.92 11.07 -5.32
N GLU A 336 1.65 11.68 -4.37
CA GLU A 336 2.64 12.72 -4.68
C GLU A 336 3.82 12.17 -5.52
N ARG A 337 4.33 10.98 -5.21
CA ARG A 337 5.41 10.34 -5.98
C ARG A 337 4.97 9.91 -7.38
N SER A 338 3.74 9.40 -7.52
CA SER A 338 3.17 8.97 -8.79
C SER A 338 3.01 10.17 -9.72
N SER A 339 2.48 11.28 -9.21
CA SER A 339 2.40 12.57 -9.91
C SER A 339 3.77 13.02 -10.41
N ARG A 340 4.81 12.99 -9.55
CA ARG A 340 6.19 13.33 -9.95
C ARG A 340 6.78 12.39 -11.01
N ARG A 341 6.46 11.09 -10.98
CA ARG A 341 6.98 10.10 -11.93
C ARG A 341 6.29 10.19 -13.28
N ILE A 342 4.98 10.44 -13.29
CA ILE A 342 4.21 10.70 -14.52
C ILE A 342 4.80 11.91 -15.23
N LEU A 343 5.04 13.00 -14.50
CA LEU A 343 5.69 14.21 -15.04
C LEU A 343 7.04 13.90 -15.70
N ARG A 344 7.91 13.11 -15.07
CA ARG A 344 9.22 12.72 -15.64
C ARG A 344 9.10 11.83 -16.88
N ARG A 345 8.12 10.93 -16.94
CA ARG A 345 7.92 10.03 -18.09
C ARG A 345 7.39 10.80 -19.29
N VAL A 346 6.49 11.75 -19.07
CA VAL A 346 6.01 12.70 -20.09
C VAL A 346 7.18 13.53 -20.64
N GLN A 347 8.02 14.08 -19.77
CA GLN A 347 9.23 14.82 -20.17
C GLN A 347 10.19 13.98 -21.03
N ARG A 348 10.39 12.71 -20.70
CA ARG A 348 11.27 11.81 -21.46
C ARG A 348 10.67 11.42 -22.82
N ALA A 349 9.37 11.13 -22.87
CA ALA A 349 8.69 10.80 -24.12
C ALA A 349 8.74 11.96 -25.13
N LEU A 350 8.58 13.20 -24.63
CA LEU A 350 8.78 14.41 -25.44
C LEU A 350 10.22 14.48 -25.98
N LYS A 351 11.23 14.26 -25.12
CA LYS A 351 12.65 14.27 -25.53
C LYS A 351 13.01 13.21 -26.58
N GLU A 352 12.44 12.01 -26.48
CA GLU A 352 12.65 10.92 -27.47
C GLU A 352 11.93 11.20 -28.79
N ALA A 353 10.76 11.84 -28.76
CA ALA A 353 10.07 12.28 -29.98
C ALA A 353 10.87 13.35 -30.74
N PHE A 354 11.55 14.26 -30.02
CA PHE A 354 12.44 15.26 -30.62
C PHE A 354 13.68 14.66 -31.30
N LEU A 355 14.15 13.49 -30.88
CA LEU A 355 15.35 12.84 -31.45
C LEU A 355 15.07 12.01 -32.71
N ARG A 356 13.81 11.73 -33.04
CA ARG A 356 13.40 10.96 -34.24
C ARG A 356 13.12 11.84 -35.47
N LEU A 357 13.24 13.15 -35.33
CA LEU A 357 13.06 14.08 -36.43
C LEU A 357 14.37 14.14 -37.27
N PRO A 358 14.28 14.16 -38.61
CA PRO A 358 15.46 14.18 -39.48
C PRO A 358 16.38 15.37 -39.19
N GLN A 359 17.69 15.12 -39.12
CA GLN A 359 18.69 16.11 -38.72
C GLN A 359 18.90 17.25 -39.74
N GLU A 360 18.29 17.21 -40.91
CA GLU A 360 18.45 18.23 -41.96
C GLU A 360 17.40 19.36 -41.91
N GLU A 361 16.43 19.32 -40.99
CA GLU A 361 15.58 20.48 -40.63
C GLU A 361 15.87 21.02 -39.21
N TYR A 362 16.92 20.54 -38.55
CA TYR A 362 17.21 20.83 -37.15
C TYR A 362 18.69 21.15 -36.88
N ASP A 363 19.17 22.25 -37.45
CA ASP A 363 20.42 22.91 -37.02
C ASP A 363 20.15 23.88 -35.85
N TRP A 364 19.35 23.47 -34.86
CA TRP A 364 19.04 24.30 -33.68
C TRP A 364 19.94 23.99 -32.47
N PHE A 365 20.67 22.87 -32.46
CA PHE A 365 21.47 22.51 -31.29
C PHE A 365 22.95 22.40 -31.64
N ASP A 366 23.65 23.53 -31.58
CA ASP A 366 25.07 23.51 -31.22
C ASP A 366 25.19 22.99 -29.78
N ILE A 367 25.30 21.67 -29.66
CA ILE A 367 25.75 21.00 -28.43
C ILE A 367 27.26 21.24 -28.35
N HIS A 368 27.67 22.43 -27.97
CA HIS A 368 29.03 22.65 -27.51
C HIS A 368 29.08 22.39 -26.01
N SER A 369 29.36 21.13 -25.72
CA SER A 369 30.44 20.70 -24.81
C SER A 369 30.82 21.70 -23.72
N GLY A 370 30.59 21.29 -22.47
CA GLY A 370 30.98 22.07 -21.31
C GLY A 370 32.45 22.47 -21.33
N LYS A 371 32.72 23.70 -20.91
CA LYS A 371 33.98 24.05 -20.25
C LYS A 371 33.69 24.55 -18.82
N PRO A 372 34.51 24.12 -17.85
CA PRO A 372 34.21 24.26 -16.44
C PRO A 372 34.47 25.69 -15.94
N GLN A 373 33.76 26.03 -14.87
CA GLN A 373 33.88 27.26 -14.09
C GLN A 373 35.34 27.64 -13.79
N LYS A 374 35.73 28.89 -14.10
CA LYS A 374 36.83 29.56 -13.40
C LYS A 374 36.31 30.18 -12.10
N LYS A 375 36.90 29.75 -10.97
CA LYS A 375 36.77 30.37 -9.64
C LYS A 375 37.46 31.76 -9.62
N PRO A 376 37.05 32.69 -8.73
CA PRO A 376 37.77 33.94 -8.52
C PRO A 376 39.07 33.67 -7.74
N GLY A 377 40.09 34.48 -8.06
CA GLY A 377 41.49 34.20 -7.75
C GLY A 377 41.96 34.56 -6.35
N ASN A 378 43.25 34.30 -6.12
CA ASN A 378 44.09 35.15 -5.28
C ASN A 378 45.59 34.92 -5.52
N LEU A 379 46.27 36.06 -5.69
CA LEU A 379 47.55 36.46 -5.10
C LEU A 379 48.89 35.89 -5.61
N PHE A 380 49.77 36.87 -5.91
CA PHE A 380 51.23 36.89 -6.04
C PHE A 380 51.86 36.96 -7.45
N SER A 381 52.18 38.21 -7.82
CA SER A 381 53.50 38.77 -8.16
C SER A 381 54.40 38.06 -9.18
N SER A 382 54.62 38.73 -10.33
CA SER A 382 55.90 39.36 -10.73
C SER A 382 55.86 39.78 -12.21
N GLY A 383 56.23 41.03 -12.53
CA GLY A 383 56.43 41.51 -13.92
C GLY A 383 57.70 40.92 -14.58
N PRO A 384 58.19 41.42 -15.75
CA PRO A 384 57.84 42.64 -16.50
C PRO A 384 57.55 42.46 -18.02
N MET A 385 57.18 43.59 -18.66
CA MET A 385 57.11 43.97 -20.09
C MET A 385 58.29 43.45 -20.98
N PRO A 386 58.27 43.49 -22.35
CA PRO A 386 57.67 44.53 -23.21
C PRO A 386 57.20 44.17 -24.65
N GLY A 387 56.60 45.17 -25.31
CA GLY A 387 56.61 45.35 -26.77
C GLY A 387 55.40 44.77 -27.50
N GLY A 388 54.67 45.49 -28.36
CA GLY A 388 54.82 46.85 -28.86
C GLY A 388 53.63 47.17 -29.76
N SER A 389 53.32 48.47 -29.85
CA SER A 389 52.93 49.22 -31.06
C SER A 389 51.89 48.62 -32.03
N ARG A 390 50.84 49.32 -32.46
CA ARG A 390 50.91 50.65 -33.07
C ARG A 390 49.49 51.18 -33.42
N GLU A 391 49.34 52.51 -33.29
CA GLU A 391 48.55 53.49 -34.08
C GLU A 391 47.04 53.25 -34.32
N GLN A 392 46.10 54.06 -33.79
CA GLN A 392 45.74 55.49 -34.02
C GLN A 392 45.13 55.85 -35.39
N ASN A 393 43.99 56.54 -35.30
CA ASN A 393 43.52 57.66 -36.14
C ASN A 393 43.01 57.32 -37.56
N ASN A 394 42.06 58.02 -38.18
CA ASN A 394 41.08 59.07 -37.84
C ASN A 394 40.31 59.33 -39.18
N GLN A 395 39.13 59.98 -39.12
CA GLN A 395 38.56 60.86 -40.17
C GLN A 395 38.10 60.21 -41.51
N ASN A 396 36.84 60.32 -41.94
CA ASN A 396 35.98 61.46 -42.37
C ASN A 396 35.85 61.51 -43.91
N ASN A 397 34.68 61.98 -44.34
CA ASN A 397 34.34 62.58 -45.64
C ASN A 397 34.18 61.63 -46.84
N ASP A 398 33.30 61.88 -47.80
CA ASP A 398 32.14 62.77 -48.00
C ASP A 398 31.62 62.45 -49.42
N ASN A 399 30.34 62.75 -49.68
CA ASN A 399 29.77 63.09 -51.01
C ASN A 399 29.77 62.00 -52.10
N SER A 400 28.85 61.94 -53.06
CA SER A 400 27.67 62.67 -53.56
C SER A 400 27.22 61.81 -54.77
N HIS A 401 26.01 61.80 -55.34
CA HIS A 401 25.17 62.89 -55.84
C HIS A 401 23.92 62.26 -56.50
N ASN A 402 22.77 62.96 -56.39
CA ASN A 402 21.77 63.31 -57.42
C ASN A 402 21.15 62.24 -58.34
N ASP A 403 19.94 62.37 -58.85
CA ASP A 403 18.75 63.23 -58.70
C ASP A 403 17.70 62.55 -59.60
N GLN A 404 16.41 62.69 -59.30
CA GLN A 404 15.45 63.21 -60.27
C GLN A 404 14.07 63.43 -59.63
N GLU A 405 13.61 64.67 -59.82
CA GLU A 405 12.34 65.28 -59.45
C GLU A 405 11.23 64.99 -60.47
N GLU A 406 9.97 65.17 -60.05
CA GLU A 406 8.91 65.98 -60.69
C GLU A 406 7.65 65.89 -59.78
N ASN A 407 7.30 66.96 -59.03
CA ASN A 407 6.41 68.11 -59.38
C ASN A 407 4.90 67.73 -59.34
N ASP A 408 3.95 68.47 -58.76
CA ASP A 408 3.91 69.89 -58.36
C ASP A 408 2.73 70.21 -57.40
N SER A 409 2.88 71.33 -56.66
CA SER A 409 1.94 72.36 -56.10
C SER A 409 0.42 72.08 -55.87
N ASP A 410 -0.36 72.70 -54.95
CA ASP A 410 -0.25 73.95 -54.19
C ASP A 410 -1.29 74.00 -53.02
N SER A 411 -0.99 74.79 -51.98
CA SER A 411 -1.88 75.48 -51.03
C SER A 411 -3.01 74.74 -50.24
N ALA A 412 -2.90 74.71 -48.89
CA ALA A 412 -3.88 75.31 -47.96
C ALA A 412 -3.53 75.07 -46.48
N GLN A 413 -3.52 76.19 -45.76
CA GLN A 413 -3.50 76.41 -44.31
C GLN A 413 -4.04 75.32 -43.36
N LYS A 414 -3.27 75.12 -42.27
CA LYS A 414 -3.67 74.74 -40.90
C LYS A 414 -5.18 74.61 -40.61
N MET A 415 -5.60 73.40 -40.25
CA MET A 415 -6.74 73.16 -39.35
C MET A 415 -6.26 72.31 -38.16
N PHE A 416 -5.71 73.02 -37.17
CA PHE A 416 -5.55 72.56 -35.79
C PHE A 416 -6.96 72.59 -35.16
N PHE A 417 -7.34 71.57 -34.39
CA PHE A 417 -8.68 71.33 -33.78
C PHE A 417 -9.72 70.61 -34.66
N GLU A 418 -9.45 69.35 -35.00
CA GLU A 418 -10.52 68.38 -35.19
C GLU A 418 -10.81 67.68 -33.85
N TYR A 419 -11.95 67.99 -33.22
CA TYR A 419 -12.42 67.29 -32.02
C TYR A 419 -12.78 65.84 -32.35
N ALA A 420 -12.48 64.92 -31.43
CA ALA A 420 -12.87 63.52 -31.58
C ALA A 420 -14.40 63.42 -31.62
N GLY A 421 -14.94 62.64 -32.55
CA GLY A 421 -16.37 62.37 -32.64
C GLY A 421 -16.87 61.48 -31.50
N PRO A 422 -18.16 61.11 -31.48
CA PRO A 422 -18.71 60.22 -30.46
C PRO A 422 -17.98 58.88 -30.44
N LEU A 423 -17.94 58.25 -29.26
CA LEU A 423 -17.36 56.95 -28.99
C LEU A 423 -17.90 55.94 -30.01
N PHE A 424 -16.98 55.29 -30.73
CA PHE A 424 -17.33 54.27 -31.71
C PHE A 424 -16.77 52.90 -31.33
N SER A 425 -15.62 52.87 -30.66
CA SER A 425 -14.99 51.63 -30.21
C SER A 425 -14.17 51.84 -28.94
N ALA A 426 -14.11 50.80 -28.11
CA ALA A 426 -13.22 50.74 -26.96
C ALA A 426 -12.42 49.43 -27.05
N LEU A 427 -11.10 49.48 -26.85
CA LEU A 427 -10.23 48.31 -26.98
C LEU A 427 -9.30 48.17 -25.78
N ILE A 428 -9.28 47.00 -25.16
CA ILE A 428 -8.34 46.66 -24.11
C ILE A 428 -6.96 46.38 -24.73
N SER A 429 -5.93 47.00 -24.14
CA SER A 429 -4.54 46.79 -24.49
C SER A 429 -3.75 46.37 -23.24
N PRO A 430 -3.09 45.19 -23.25
CA PRO A 430 -3.06 44.17 -24.31
C PRO A 430 -4.32 43.30 -24.39
N LYS A 431 -4.68 42.84 -25.60
CA LYS A 431 -5.87 42.02 -25.90
C LYS A 431 -5.76 40.56 -25.42
N SER A 432 -4.54 40.04 -25.43
CA SER A 432 -4.20 38.73 -24.86
C SER A 432 -2.88 38.83 -24.11
N SER A 433 -2.74 38.05 -23.04
CA SER A 433 -1.56 38.14 -22.18
C SER A 433 -1.34 36.88 -21.36
N VAL A 434 -0.07 36.54 -21.15
CA VAL A 434 0.35 35.51 -20.22
C VAL A 434 0.90 36.18 -18.96
N VAL A 435 0.48 35.71 -17.79
CA VAL A 435 0.86 36.24 -16.46
C VAL A 435 1.21 35.05 -15.56
N SER A 436 2.30 35.10 -14.82
CA SER A 436 2.61 34.04 -13.86
C SER A 436 1.74 34.14 -12.60
N VAL A 437 1.51 33.03 -11.90
CA VAL A 437 0.86 33.03 -10.58
C VAL A 437 1.47 34.08 -9.63
N ASP A 438 0.62 34.72 -8.82
CA ASP A 438 0.96 35.81 -7.90
C ASP A 438 1.65 37.06 -8.52
N LYS A 439 1.67 37.18 -9.85
CA LYS A 439 2.15 38.40 -10.53
C LYS A 439 0.99 39.33 -10.89
N ARG A 440 1.34 40.60 -11.13
CA ARG A 440 0.40 41.65 -11.51
C ARG A 440 0.69 42.17 -12.91
N LYS A 441 -0.36 42.54 -13.65
CA LYS A 441 -0.24 43.15 -14.98
C LYS A 441 -1.24 44.29 -15.14
N LYS A 442 -0.80 45.38 -15.78
CA LYS A 442 -1.63 46.56 -16.05
C LYS A 442 -2.31 46.42 -17.41
N TYR A 443 -3.61 46.70 -17.45
CA TYR A 443 -4.40 46.81 -18.66
C TYR A 443 -4.90 48.25 -18.78
N ARG A 444 -4.95 48.75 -20.01
CA ARG A 444 -5.49 50.06 -20.32
C ARG A 444 -6.53 49.94 -21.41
N ILE A 445 -7.45 50.88 -21.46
CA ILE A 445 -8.42 50.97 -22.53
C ILE A 445 -8.08 52.10 -23.48
N ILE A 446 -8.34 51.88 -24.77
CA ILE A 446 -8.16 52.87 -25.82
C ILE A 446 -9.53 53.09 -26.47
N CYS A 447 -10.10 54.26 -26.26
CA CYS A 447 -11.40 54.66 -26.83
C CYS A 447 -11.19 55.45 -28.12
N ARG A 448 -11.93 55.13 -29.18
CA ARG A 448 -11.78 55.76 -30.50
C ARG A 448 -13.12 56.13 -31.13
N ASP A 449 -13.12 57.20 -31.91
CA ASP A 449 -14.23 57.61 -32.77
C ASP A 449 -14.23 56.86 -34.12
N ARG A 450 -15.23 57.14 -34.98
CA ARG A 450 -15.35 56.51 -36.32
C ARG A 450 -14.15 56.78 -37.23
N SER A 451 -13.43 57.88 -37.00
CA SER A 451 -12.22 58.28 -37.72
C SER A 451 -10.94 57.77 -37.05
N ARG A 452 -11.04 56.88 -36.05
CA ARG A 452 -9.94 56.29 -35.25
C ARG A 452 -9.17 57.28 -34.36
N ARG A 453 -9.70 58.48 -34.13
CA ARG A 453 -9.13 59.47 -33.19
C ARG A 453 -9.47 59.08 -31.76
N VAL A 454 -8.58 59.35 -30.80
CA VAL A 454 -8.77 58.94 -29.40
C VAL A 454 -9.80 59.87 -28.74
N VAL A 455 -10.84 59.27 -28.15
CA VAL A 455 -11.88 59.97 -27.38
C VAL A 455 -11.47 59.95 -25.91
N LEU A 456 -11.43 61.12 -25.25
CA LEU A 456 -11.02 61.28 -23.85
C LEU A 456 -12.09 61.97 -22.99
N GLU A 457 -13.14 62.54 -23.59
CA GLU A 457 -14.15 63.35 -22.91
C GLU A 457 -15.44 62.55 -22.67
N ASP A 458 -16.06 62.75 -21.50
CA ASP A 458 -17.35 62.16 -21.08
C ASP A 458 -17.43 60.63 -21.07
N LEU A 459 -16.36 59.95 -20.65
CA LEU A 459 -16.29 58.48 -20.60
C LEU A 459 -16.42 57.92 -19.18
N GLU A 460 -17.39 57.04 -18.98
CA GLU A 460 -17.52 56.21 -17.78
C GLU A 460 -17.01 54.80 -18.05
N TYR A 461 -16.25 54.23 -17.11
CA TYR A 461 -15.60 52.92 -17.27
C TYR A 461 -16.01 51.96 -16.16
N LEU A 462 -16.40 50.75 -16.54
CA LEU A 462 -16.66 49.65 -15.62
C LEU A 462 -15.77 48.46 -16.00
N TRP A 463 -14.86 48.08 -15.10
CA TRP A 463 -14.00 46.91 -15.26
C TRP A 463 -14.52 45.74 -14.42
N GLU A 464 -14.67 44.57 -15.03
CA GLU A 464 -15.16 43.37 -14.35
C GLU A 464 -14.43 42.11 -14.84
N ILE A 465 -14.36 41.09 -13.98
CA ILE A 465 -13.92 39.75 -14.35
C ILE A 465 -15.19 38.92 -14.61
N VAL A 466 -15.40 38.51 -15.86
CA VAL A 466 -16.63 37.79 -16.29
C VAL A 466 -16.50 36.28 -16.07
N ASP A 467 -15.29 35.75 -16.21
CA ASP A 467 -14.99 34.34 -16.03
C ASP A 467 -13.54 34.18 -15.54
N GLY A 468 -13.29 33.19 -14.68
CA GLY A 468 -11.98 32.93 -14.07
C GLY A 468 -11.75 33.59 -12.70
N ASN A 469 -10.55 33.37 -12.14
CA ASN A 469 -10.16 33.80 -10.80
C ASN A 469 -9.10 34.91 -10.85
N GLY A 470 -9.19 35.89 -9.95
CA GLY A 470 -8.23 36.97 -9.82
C GLY A 470 -8.85 38.18 -9.13
N HIS A 471 -8.05 39.22 -8.90
CA HIS A 471 -8.53 40.45 -8.28
C HIS A 471 -8.10 41.66 -9.09
N LEU A 472 -9.02 42.62 -9.24
CA LEU A 472 -8.74 43.92 -9.84
C LEU A 472 -8.37 44.91 -8.75
N ARG A 473 -7.23 45.57 -8.91
CA ARG A 473 -6.90 46.78 -8.15
C ARG A 473 -7.12 47.98 -9.06
N GLU A 474 -8.07 48.82 -8.66
CA GLU A 474 -8.31 50.10 -9.33
C GLU A 474 -7.08 51.00 -9.18
N ASN A 475 -6.69 51.62 -10.29
CA ASN A 475 -5.53 52.50 -10.36
C ASN A 475 -5.88 53.82 -11.06
N SER A 476 -6.77 53.80 -12.06
CA SER A 476 -7.41 54.98 -12.67
C SER A 476 -8.63 54.54 -13.50
N ASN A 477 -9.50 55.47 -13.89
CA ASN A 477 -10.68 55.17 -14.73
C ASN A 477 -10.29 54.48 -16.06
N GLU A 478 -9.17 54.90 -16.68
CA GLU A 478 -8.69 54.37 -17.96
C GLU A 478 -7.80 53.11 -17.84
N SER A 479 -7.42 52.68 -16.62
CA SER A 479 -6.52 51.54 -16.44
C SER A 479 -6.71 50.77 -15.14
N VAL A 480 -6.68 49.43 -15.25
CA VAL A 480 -6.81 48.50 -14.12
C VAL A 480 -5.57 47.64 -13.96
N ILE A 481 -5.22 47.30 -12.72
CA ILE A 481 -4.17 46.33 -12.41
C ILE A 481 -4.84 45.00 -12.07
N PHE A 482 -4.62 44.00 -12.92
CA PHE A 482 -5.01 42.62 -12.63
C PHE A 482 -3.95 41.95 -11.75
N VAL A 483 -4.37 41.28 -10.69
CA VAL A 483 -3.54 40.45 -9.82
C VAL A 483 -3.93 38.99 -10.03
N ALA A 484 -2.97 38.19 -10.52
CA ALA A 484 -3.17 36.77 -10.77
C ALA A 484 -3.34 36.00 -9.45
N PRO A 485 -4.23 34.98 -9.41
CA PRO A 485 -4.37 34.09 -8.26
C PRO A 485 -3.15 33.17 -8.09
N ALA A 486 -3.09 32.48 -6.95
CA ALA A 486 -2.03 31.52 -6.63
C ALA A 486 -2.13 30.21 -7.45
N GLU A 487 -3.28 29.94 -8.06
CA GLU A 487 -3.49 28.77 -8.93
C GLU A 487 -3.61 29.18 -10.40
N PRO A 488 -2.97 28.45 -11.35
CA PRO A 488 -3.04 28.79 -12.76
C PRO A 488 -4.45 28.60 -13.35
N CYS A 489 -4.94 29.57 -14.11
CA CYS A 489 -6.28 29.55 -14.69
C CYS A 489 -6.39 30.50 -15.88
N LEU A 490 -7.47 30.38 -16.65
CA LEU A 490 -7.85 31.37 -17.65
C LEU A 490 -8.84 32.36 -17.05
N THR A 491 -8.59 33.64 -17.26
CA THR A 491 -9.45 34.73 -16.79
C THR A 491 -9.81 35.67 -17.93
N THR A 492 -11.08 36.02 -18.03
CA THR A 492 -11.62 36.95 -19.02
C THR A 492 -11.91 38.28 -18.34
N LEU A 493 -11.12 39.29 -18.71
CA LEU A 493 -11.29 40.67 -18.26
C LEU A 493 -12.18 41.43 -19.24
N LYS A 494 -13.26 42.02 -18.75
CA LYS A 494 -14.17 42.84 -19.57
C LYS A 494 -14.13 44.29 -19.10
N VAL A 495 -14.27 45.20 -20.05
CA VAL A 495 -14.50 46.61 -19.80
C VAL A 495 -15.74 47.08 -20.55
N THR A 496 -16.55 47.89 -19.88
CA THR A 496 -17.70 48.58 -20.48
C THR A 496 -17.44 50.07 -20.39
N VAL A 497 -17.49 50.76 -21.53
CA VAL A 497 -17.35 52.21 -21.64
C VAL A 497 -18.67 52.81 -22.05
N ARG A 498 -19.11 53.85 -21.37
CA ARG A 498 -20.31 54.60 -21.72
C ARG A 498 -19.96 56.05 -22.02
N GLN A 499 -20.49 56.55 -23.13
CA GLN A 499 -20.53 57.98 -23.47
C GLN A 499 -21.98 58.34 -23.82
N SER A 500 -22.66 59.04 -22.92
CA SER A 500 -24.10 59.34 -23.03
C SER A 500 -24.96 58.07 -23.27
N ASP A 501 -25.53 57.90 -24.47
CA ASP A 501 -26.34 56.73 -24.87
C ASP A 501 -25.53 55.62 -25.55
N ILE A 502 -24.23 55.84 -25.82
CA ILE A 502 -23.38 54.88 -26.51
C ILE A 502 -22.65 54.01 -25.49
N VAL A 503 -22.78 52.70 -25.64
CA VAL A 503 -22.08 51.71 -24.81
C VAL A 503 -21.17 50.87 -25.71
N CYS A 504 -19.89 50.81 -25.38
CA CYS A 504 -18.91 49.93 -26.03
C CYS A 504 -18.32 48.97 -25.01
N THR A 505 -18.25 47.69 -25.35
CA THR A 505 -17.67 46.65 -24.50
C THR A 505 -16.49 46.00 -25.19
N ASP A 506 -15.47 45.63 -24.43
CA ASP A 506 -14.36 44.83 -24.94
C ASP A 506 -13.88 43.81 -23.92
N GLU A 507 -13.39 42.67 -24.41
CA GLU A 507 -12.91 41.55 -23.59
C GLU A 507 -11.45 41.22 -23.89
N ALA A 508 -10.66 40.93 -22.86
CA ALA A 508 -9.27 40.49 -22.97
C ALA A 508 -9.06 39.17 -22.25
N LEU A 509 -8.28 38.28 -22.87
CA LEU A 509 -7.97 36.98 -22.32
C LEU A 509 -6.63 37.02 -21.55
N ILE A 510 -6.68 36.63 -20.29
CA ILE A 510 -5.52 36.53 -19.40
C ILE A 510 -5.27 35.05 -19.13
N THR A 511 -4.11 34.56 -19.58
CA THR A 511 -3.66 33.19 -19.33
C THR A 511 -2.72 33.21 -18.13
N ILE A 512 -3.18 32.69 -16.99
CA ILE A 512 -2.35 32.59 -15.80
C ILE A 512 -1.61 31.26 -15.83
N THR A 513 -0.28 31.33 -15.87
CA THR A 513 0.56 30.15 -15.94
C THR A 513 1.36 29.95 -14.67
N ASP A 514 1.55 28.68 -14.30
CA ASP A 514 2.54 28.30 -13.31
C ASP A 514 3.73 27.62 -14.01
N SER A 515 4.92 27.76 -13.44
CA SER A 515 6.17 27.24 -13.99
C SER A 515 6.73 26.17 -13.07
N LEU A 516 6.96 24.97 -13.61
CA LEU A 516 7.53 23.84 -12.87
C LEU A 516 9.03 24.00 -12.54
N MET A 517 9.68 25.10 -12.97
CA MET A 517 11.04 25.51 -12.58
C MET A 517 11.17 27.05 -12.59
N ASP A 518 11.96 27.61 -11.66
CA ASP A 518 12.19 29.05 -11.55
C ASP A 518 12.83 29.63 -12.82
N GLN A 519 12.04 30.33 -13.62
CA GLN A 519 12.53 31.15 -14.73
C GLN A 519 12.69 32.59 -14.25
N SER A 520 13.91 32.97 -13.89
CA SER A 520 14.29 34.37 -13.73
C SER A 520 14.54 35.00 -15.12
N SER A 521 13.50 35.54 -15.76
CA SER A 521 13.70 36.33 -16.98
C SER A 521 12.69 37.48 -17.09
N LYS A 522 13.25 38.67 -17.27
CA LYS A 522 12.56 39.97 -17.40
C LYS A 522 11.60 40.00 -18.60
N PRO A 523 10.55 40.85 -18.57
CA PRO A 523 9.51 40.88 -19.60
C PRO A 523 10.04 41.56 -20.86
N GLY A 524 10.00 40.88 -22.01
CA GLY A 524 10.25 41.51 -23.31
C GLY A 524 10.73 40.62 -24.45
N GLN A 525 11.16 39.37 -24.21
CA GLN A 525 11.59 38.47 -25.28
C GLN A 525 10.53 37.43 -25.63
N LYS A 526 10.11 37.40 -26.90
CA LYS A 526 9.23 36.38 -27.47
C LYS A 526 9.81 34.98 -27.22
N ASN A 527 9.02 34.17 -26.51
CA ASN A 527 8.99 32.70 -26.47
C ASN A 527 10.35 31.97 -26.47
N LYS A 528 11.24 32.31 -25.53
CA LYS A 528 12.39 31.46 -25.17
C LYS A 528 12.18 30.88 -23.78
N GLY A 529 11.63 29.67 -23.69
CA GLY A 529 11.41 28.96 -22.43
C GLY A 529 10.50 27.74 -22.59
N LEU A 530 10.56 26.82 -21.62
CA LEU A 530 9.60 25.72 -21.51
C LEU A 530 8.17 26.29 -21.44
N PRO A 531 7.18 25.69 -22.13
CA PRO A 531 5.82 26.18 -22.10
C PRO A 531 5.24 26.09 -20.69
N GLY A 532 4.60 27.17 -20.23
CA GLY A 532 3.82 27.15 -18.99
C GLY A 532 2.55 26.32 -19.15
N TYR A 533 1.82 26.06 -18.06
CA TYR A 533 0.51 25.41 -18.13
C TYR A 533 -0.58 26.27 -17.48
N THR A 534 -1.82 26.12 -17.96
CA THR A 534 -3.03 26.76 -17.41
C THR A 534 -4.18 25.76 -17.35
N TYR A 535 -5.12 25.95 -16.43
CA TYR A 535 -6.38 25.18 -16.43
C TYR A 535 -7.49 25.92 -17.18
N ARG A 536 -8.34 25.16 -17.88
CA ARG A 536 -9.61 25.61 -18.47
C ARG A 536 -10.70 24.62 -18.10
N ARG A 537 -11.85 25.12 -17.61
CA ARG A 537 -13.00 24.26 -17.34
C ARG A 537 -13.90 24.20 -18.57
N ALA A 538 -13.87 23.10 -19.31
CA ALA A 538 -14.72 22.87 -20.48
C ALA A 538 -15.39 21.47 -20.42
N PRO A 539 -16.38 21.27 -19.52
CA PRO A 539 -17.11 20.01 -19.40
C PRO A 539 -18.01 19.83 -20.63
N GLY A 540 -17.60 18.95 -21.54
CA GLY A 540 -18.29 18.71 -22.83
C GLY A 540 -17.34 18.65 -24.02
N GLU A 541 -16.15 19.23 -23.88
CA GLU A 541 -15.10 19.16 -24.88
C GLU A 541 -14.30 17.84 -24.75
N MET A 542 -13.99 17.18 -25.87
CA MET A 542 -13.35 15.85 -25.87
C MET A 542 -11.83 15.89 -25.61
N TRP A 543 -11.22 17.08 -25.57
CA TRP A 543 -9.79 17.24 -25.33
C TRP A 543 -9.48 17.34 -23.82
N ARG A 544 -8.41 16.65 -23.41
CA ARG A 544 -7.90 16.63 -22.02
C ARG A 544 -6.81 17.67 -21.79
N SER A 545 -5.97 17.88 -22.80
CA SER A 545 -5.00 18.97 -22.83
C SER A 545 -4.75 19.39 -24.28
N GLN A 546 -4.56 20.68 -24.52
CA GLN A 546 -4.23 21.23 -25.83
C GLN A 546 -3.05 22.20 -25.69
N PHE A 547 -2.17 22.23 -26.69
CA PHE A 547 -1.10 23.21 -26.74
C PHE A 547 -1.52 24.43 -27.56
N ASP A 548 -1.45 25.61 -26.94
CA ASP A 548 -1.65 26.90 -27.61
C ASP A 548 -0.29 27.40 -28.13
N LEU A 549 -0.07 27.24 -29.44
CA LEU A 549 1.17 27.59 -30.15
C LEU A 549 1.49 29.09 -30.06
N ASP A 550 0.48 29.95 -30.12
CA ASP A 550 0.66 31.40 -30.12
C ASP A 550 1.11 31.90 -28.74
N LYS A 551 0.61 31.25 -27.68
CA LYS A 551 0.92 31.62 -26.29
C LYS A 551 2.06 30.82 -25.67
N ASN A 552 2.52 29.74 -26.30
CA ASN A 552 3.47 28.79 -25.73
C ASN A 552 2.99 28.24 -24.37
N VAL A 553 1.71 27.85 -24.28
CA VAL A 553 1.06 27.37 -23.04
C VAL A 553 0.31 26.07 -23.29
N ILE A 554 0.43 25.11 -22.36
CA ILE A 554 -0.41 23.90 -22.31
C ILE A 554 -1.70 24.21 -21.54
N VAL A 555 -2.84 24.10 -22.21
CA VAL A 555 -4.18 24.24 -21.60
C VAL A 555 -4.67 22.88 -21.17
N ILE A 556 -4.89 22.68 -19.87
CA ILE A 556 -5.40 21.42 -19.30
C ILE A 556 -6.90 21.58 -19.00
N ASN A 557 -7.73 20.66 -19.50
CA ASN A 557 -9.16 20.66 -19.26
C ASN A 557 -9.48 20.06 -17.89
N ASN A 558 -9.70 20.91 -16.88
CA ASN A 558 -10.09 20.44 -15.54
C ASN A 558 -11.60 20.14 -15.41
N GLY A 559 -12.34 20.12 -16.52
CA GLY A 559 -13.70 19.60 -16.60
C GLY A 559 -13.77 18.07 -16.69
N HIS A 560 -12.65 17.40 -17.02
CA HIS A 560 -12.52 15.95 -16.95
C HIS A 560 -12.00 15.53 -15.58
N ARG A 561 -12.46 14.37 -15.09
CA ARG A 561 -12.12 13.84 -13.76
C ARG A 561 -10.80 13.06 -13.74
N ASP A 562 -10.32 12.68 -14.92
CA ASP A 562 -9.11 11.92 -15.25
C ASP A 562 -8.16 12.80 -16.08
#